data_AF-A0A512C2M0-F1
#
_entry.id   AF-A0A512C2M0-F1
#
_cell.length_a   1.000
_cell.length_b   1.000
_cell.length_c   1.000
_cell.angle_alpha   90.00
_cell.angle_beta   90.00
_cell.angle_gamma   90.00
#
_symmetry.space_group_name_H-M   'P 1'
#
loop_
_entity.id
_entity.type
_entity.pdbx_description
1 polymer ?
#
loop_
_entity_poly.entity_id
_entity_poly.type
_entity_poly.pdbx_seq_one_letter_code
_entity_poly.pdbx_strand_id
1 'polypeptide(L)'
;MRTARVCQHAWSNGDDLVNCFAYLYGTKPLGENDFRIATMLGITTDSWAMRKSNFSYLDTGKGYSNVAKQSFETWVKWGKPVTAAKKAAHLQAALDYLATKSKQKG
;
A
#
# COMPACT_ATOMS: atom_id res chain seq x y z
N MET A 1 -19.98 20.21 -20.82
CA MET A 1 -19.63 18.85 -20.33
C MET A 1 -19.47 18.88 -18.83
N ARG A 2 -20.31 18.18 -18.06
CA ARG A 2 -20.08 18.00 -16.63
C ARG A 2 -19.06 16.88 -16.47
N THR A 3 -17.83 17.20 -16.09
CA THR A 3 -16.85 16.20 -15.67
C THR A 3 -17.42 15.47 -14.47
N ALA A 4 -17.73 14.18 -14.62
CA ALA A 4 -18.05 13.31 -13.50
C ALA A 4 -16.89 13.44 -12.49
N ARG A 5 -17.22 13.78 -11.24
CA ARG A 5 -16.24 13.87 -10.15
C ARG A 5 -15.63 12.48 -10.03
N VAL A 6 -14.38 12.30 -10.46
CA VAL A 6 -13.65 11.05 -10.21
C VAL A 6 -13.63 10.91 -8.69
N CYS A 7 -14.35 9.93 -8.17
CA CYS A 7 -14.39 9.69 -6.73
C CYS A 7 -12.96 9.32 -6.34
N GLN A 8 -12.24 10.25 -5.69
CA GLN A 8 -10.86 10.01 -5.30
C GLN A 8 -10.87 8.91 -4.24
N HIS A 9 -10.08 7.86 -4.46
CA HIS A 9 -9.91 6.81 -3.46
C HIS A 9 -9.39 7.42 -2.17
N ALA A 10 -10.13 7.21 -1.08
CA ALA A 10 -9.70 7.62 0.25
C ALA A 10 -8.68 6.60 0.76
N TRP A 11 -7.40 6.91 0.58
CA TRP A 11 -6.31 6.09 1.10
C TRP A 11 -6.42 5.91 2.61
N SER A 12 -6.27 4.67 3.06
CA SER A 12 -6.23 4.31 4.46
C SER A 12 -4.86 3.78 4.86
N ASN A 13 -4.61 3.71 6.17
CA ASN A 13 -3.40 3.09 6.71
C ASN A 13 -3.28 1.61 6.32
N GLY A 14 -4.40 0.91 6.09
CA GLY A 14 -4.38 -0.46 5.59
C GLY A 14 -3.93 -0.56 4.13
N ASP A 15 -4.36 0.39 3.28
CA ASP A 15 -3.91 0.44 1.89
C ASP A 15 -2.39 0.73 1.82
N ASP A 16 -1.91 1.67 2.63
CA ASP A 16 -0.48 1.95 2.78
C ASP A 16 0.29 0.76 3.36
N LEU A 17 -0.30 0.00 4.29
CA LEU A 17 0.32 -1.19 4.85
C LEU A 17 0.62 -2.23 3.75
N VAL A 18 -0.35 -2.50 2.88
CA VAL A 18 -0.19 -3.44 1.75
C VAL A 18 0.79 -2.89 0.73
N ASN A 19 0.73 -1.59 0.44
CA ASN A 19 1.61 -0.96 -0.52
C ASN A 19 3.07 -0.89 -0.04
N CYS A 20 3.29 -0.61 1.25
CA CYS A 20 4.59 -0.69 1.92
C CYS A 20 5.15 -2.12 1.89
N PHE A 21 4.31 -3.14 2.13
CA PHE A 21 4.73 -4.54 2.02
C PHE A 21 5.23 -4.85 0.60
N ALA A 22 4.42 -4.47 -0.39
CA ALA A 22 4.75 -4.71 -1.79
C ALA A 22 6.01 -3.96 -2.26
N TYR A 23 6.27 -2.76 -1.72
CA TYR A 23 7.52 -2.04 -1.95
C TYR A 23 8.73 -2.81 -1.41
N LEU A 24 8.66 -3.31 -0.17
CA LEU A 24 9.78 -3.96 0.49
C LEU A 24 10.05 -5.39 0.00
N TYR A 25 9.01 -6.15 -0.35
CA TYR A 25 9.11 -7.60 -0.58
C TYR A 25 8.52 -8.09 -1.91
N GLY A 26 7.98 -7.18 -2.72
CA GLY A 26 7.18 -7.53 -3.89
C GLY A 26 5.80 -8.09 -3.51
N THR A 27 4.99 -8.39 -4.52
CA THR A 27 3.62 -8.87 -4.31
C THR A 27 3.50 -10.39 -4.25
N LYS A 28 4.51 -11.14 -4.70
CA LYS A 28 4.49 -12.61 -4.73
C LYS A 28 4.08 -13.24 -3.37
N PRO A 29 4.57 -12.76 -2.20
CA PRO A 29 4.14 -13.32 -0.92
C PRO A 29 2.67 -13.05 -0.57
N LEU A 30 2.04 -12.04 -1.18
CA LEU A 30 0.62 -11.74 -1.01
C LEU A 30 -0.29 -12.67 -1.84
N GLY A 31 0.29 -13.55 -2.66
CA GLY A 31 -0.45 -14.47 -3.52
C GLY A 31 -1.10 -13.82 -4.74
N GLU A 32 -0.83 -12.54 -5.00
CA GLU A 32 -1.50 -11.73 -6.02
C GLU A 32 -0.48 -10.88 -6.79
N ASN A 33 -0.88 -10.37 -7.96
CA ASN A 33 -0.11 -9.38 -8.71
C ASN A 33 -0.58 -7.95 -8.41
N ASP A 34 0.20 -6.95 -8.83
CA ASP A 34 -0.10 -5.52 -8.60
C ASP A 34 -1.52 -5.14 -9.09
N PHE A 35 -1.95 -5.67 -10.24
CA PHE A 35 -3.28 -5.39 -10.81
C PHE A 35 -4.42 -5.92 -9.93
N ARG A 36 -4.30 -7.16 -9.46
CA ARG A 36 -5.30 -7.80 -8.59
C ARG A 36 -5.35 -7.11 -7.23
N ILE A 37 -4.21 -6.78 -6.64
CA ILE A 37 -4.14 -6.03 -5.38
C ILE A 37 -4.79 -4.66 -5.54
N ALA A 38 -4.45 -3.90 -6.59
CA ALA A 38 -5.08 -2.61 -6.86
C ALA A 38 -6.61 -2.74 -6.99
N THR A 39 -7.07 -3.78 -7.68
CA THR A 39 -8.50 -4.09 -7.82
C THR A 39 -9.16 -4.40 -6.47
N MET A 40 -8.52 -5.19 -5.61
CA MET A 40 -9.02 -5.51 -4.26
C MET A 40 -9.13 -4.24 -3.41
N LEU A 41 -8.15 -3.35 -3.49
CA LEU A 41 -8.14 -2.07 -2.77
C LEU A 41 -9.09 -1.03 -3.38
N GLY A 42 -9.63 -1.27 -4.58
CA GLY A 42 -10.54 -0.34 -5.26
C GLY A 42 -9.84 0.85 -5.91
N ILE A 43 -8.57 0.69 -6.29
CA ILE A 43 -7.73 1.71 -6.92
C ILE A 43 -7.25 1.28 -8.30
N THR A 44 -6.78 2.24 -9.09
CA THR A 44 -6.05 1.97 -10.34
C THR A 44 -4.63 1.51 -10.06
N THR A 45 -4.03 0.79 -11.01
CA THR A 45 -2.61 0.42 -10.98
C THR A 45 -1.69 1.64 -10.94
N ASP A 46 -2.09 2.74 -11.58
CA ASP A 46 -1.34 4.00 -11.57
C ASP A 46 -1.35 4.63 -10.17
N SER A 47 -2.52 4.65 -9.52
CA SER A 47 -2.66 5.13 -8.14
C SER A 47 -1.83 4.27 -7.17
N TRP A 48 -1.86 2.96 -7.38
CA TRP A 48 -1.03 2.00 -6.65
C TRP A 48 0.48 2.25 -6.84
N ALA A 49 0.94 2.46 -8.07
CA ALA A 49 2.35 2.74 -8.38
C ALA A 49 2.79 4.09 -7.80
N MET A 50 1.94 5.12 -7.92
CA MET A 50 2.18 6.43 -7.33
C MET A 50 2.31 6.33 -5.81
N ARG A 51 1.43 5.59 -5.13
CA ARG A 51 1.57 5.38 -3.68
C ARG A 51 2.83 4.61 -3.31
N LYS A 52 3.25 3.64 -4.13
CA LYS A 52 4.50 2.89 -3.94
C LYS A 52 5.73 3.80 -4.00
N SER A 53 5.67 4.85 -4.83
CA SER A 53 6.74 5.85 -4.90
C SER A 53 6.94 6.61 -3.58
N ASN A 54 5.89 6.83 -2.77
CA ASN A 54 6.03 7.46 -1.45
C ASN A 54 7.02 6.70 -0.57
N PHE A 55 6.96 5.37 -0.56
CA PHE A 55 7.87 4.54 0.23
C PHE A 55 9.30 4.55 -0.34
N SER A 56 9.46 4.72 -1.65
CA SER A 56 10.78 4.93 -2.25
C SER A 56 11.41 6.26 -1.82
N TYR A 57 10.63 7.34 -1.73
CA TYR A 57 11.11 8.61 -1.19
C TYR A 57 11.50 8.51 0.28
N LEU A 58 10.70 7.80 1.08
CA LEU A 58 10.98 7.55 2.49
C LEU A 58 12.25 6.69 2.70
N ASP A 59 12.47 5.69 1.85
CA ASP A 59 13.64 4.81 1.93
C ASP A 59 14.94 5.51 1.51
N THR A 60 14.86 6.40 0.52
CA THR A 60 16.04 7.14 0.00
C THR A 60 16.34 8.42 0.78
N GLY A 61 15.45 8.83 1.70
CA GLY A 61 15.57 10.09 2.43
C GLY A 61 15.46 11.35 1.55
N LYS A 62 15.05 11.19 0.27
CA LYS A 62 14.98 12.28 -0.70
C LYS A 62 13.64 13.02 -0.60
N GLY A 63 13.51 13.87 0.41
CA GLY A 63 12.46 14.89 0.50
C GLY A 63 11.08 14.36 0.91
N TYR A 64 10.60 14.84 2.07
CA TYR A 64 9.29 14.50 2.63
C TYR A 64 8.14 15.38 2.11
N SER A 65 8.43 16.37 1.27
CA SER A 65 7.51 17.46 0.93
C SER A 65 6.19 16.99 0.30
N ASN A 66 6.21 15.85 -0.39
CA ASN A 66 5.04 15.30 -1.08
C ASN A 66 4.60 13.93 -0.55
N VAL A 67 5.23 13.43 0.52
CA VAL A 67 4.86 12.12 1.08
C VAL A 67 3.59 12.28 1.92
N ALA A 68 2.58 11.46 1.63
CA ALA A 68 1.37 11.46 2.43
C ALA A 68 1.67 11.04 3.87
N LYS A 69 1.08 11.76 4.85
CA LYS A 69 1.25 11.50 6.28
C LYS A 69 1.03 10.03 6.66
N GLN A 70 0.00 9.39 6.10
CA GLN A 70 -0.31 7.97 6.34
C GLN A 70 0.81 7.03 5.86
N SER A 71 1.44 7.33 4.71
CA SER A 71 2.57 6.56 4.22
C SER A 71 3.77 6.70 5.16
N PHE A 72 4.00 7.90 5.71
CA PHE A 72 5.03 8.12 6.72
C PHE A 72 4.76 7.33 8.01
N GLU A 73 3.55 7.40 8.57
CA GLU A 73 3.17 6.64 9.77
C GLU A 73 3.33 5.12 9.56
N THR A 74 2.91 4.64 8.38
CA THR A 74 3.08 3.25 7.98
C THR A 74 4.55 2.88 7.88
N TRP A 75 5.39 3.75 7.31
CA TRP A 75 6.84 3.52 7.19
C TRP A 75 7.54 3.49 8.54
N VAL A 76 7.19 4.39 9.47
CA VAL A 76 7.72 4.37 10.84
C VAL A 76 7.43 3.02 11.51
N LYS A 77 6.23 2.46 11.30
CA LYS A 77 5.84 1.18 11.89
C LYS A 77 6.48 -0.02 11.18
N TRP A 78 6.36 -0.08 9.86
CA TRP A 78 6.61 -1.29 9.06
C TRP A 78 7.84 -1.23 8.17
N GLY A 79 8.44 -0.06 8.00
CA GLY A 79 9.67 0.15 7.24
C GLY A 79 10.87 -0.58 7.83
N LYS A 80 12.05 -0.31 7.28
CA LYS A 80 13.32 -0.94 7.70
C LYS A 80 13.66 -0.63 9.18
N PRO A 81 14.45 -1.48 9.86
CA PRO A 81 15.04 -2.73 9.37
C PRO A 81 14.01 -3.87 9.33
N VAL A 82 14.13 -4.75 8.34
CA VAL A 82 13.27 -5.90 8.17
C VAL A 82 13.95 -7.13 8.76
N THR A 83 13.44 -7.62 9.87
CA THR A 83 13.76 -8.98 10.36
C THR A 83 12.76 -9.99 9.76
N ALA A 84 13.10 -11.28 9.76
CA ALA A 84 12.17 -12.32 9.33
C ALA A 84 10.85 -12.28 10.11
N ALA A 85 10.91 -12.04 11.43
CA ALA A 85 9.73 -11.87 12.27
C ALA A 85 8.91 -10.64 11.89
N LYS A 86 9.55 -9.49 11.62
CA LYS A 86 8.87 -8.28 11.18
C LYS A 86 8.22 -8.47 9.81
N LYS A 87 8.90 -9.14 8.88
CA LYS A 87 8.34 -9.51 7.57
C LYS A 87 7.12 -10.41 7.71
N ALA A 88 7.17 -11.42 8.57
CA ALA A 88 6.03 -12.32 8.81
C ALA A 88 4.83 -11.57 9.41
N ALA A 89 5.07 -10.71 10.40
CA ALA A 89 4.02 -9.87 10.98
C ALA A 89 3.40 -8.89 9.96
N HIS A 90 4.24 -8.29 9.11
CA HIS A 90 3.79 -7.39 8.05
C HIS A 90 2.98 -8.14 6.98
N LEU A 91 3.45 -9.34 6.59
CA LEU A 91 2.73 -10.20 5.66
C LEU A 91 1.35 -10.57 6.20
N GLN A 92 1.28 -11.04 7.45
CA GLN A 92 0.01 -11.42 8.05
C GLN A 92 -0.95 -10.24 8.10
N ALA A 93 -0.50 -9.08 8.57
CA ALA A 93 -1.33 -7.88 8.60
C ALA A 93 -1.82 -7.44 7.22
N ALA A 94 -0.99 -7.61 6.18
CA ALA A 94 -1.35 -7.27 4.80
C ALA A 94 -2.39 -8.24 4.24
N LEU A 95 -2.22 -9.55 4.49
CA LEU A 95 -3.18 -10.58 4.09
C LEU A 95 -4.52 -10.39 4.82
N ASP A 96 -4.50 -10.14 6.12
CA ASP A 96 -5.70 -9.90 6.92
C ASP A 96 -6.48 -8.71 6.35
N TYR A 97 -5.79 -7.60 6.06
CA TYR A 97 -6.42 -6.42 5.49
C TYR A 97 -7.01 -6.69 4.10
N LEU A 98 -6.25 -7.36 3.21
CA LEU A 98 -6.74 -7.74 1.89
C LEU A 98 -7.97 -8.65 1.97
N ALA A 99 -8.02 -9.58 2.93
CA ALA A 99 -9.17 -10.42 3.17
C ALA A 99 -10.42 -9.62 3.57
N THR A 100 -10.28 -8.53 4.32
CA THR A 100 -11.42 -7.63 4.62
C THR A 100 -11.94 -6.91 3.38
N LYS A 101 -11.05 -6.54 2.45
CA LYS A 101 -11.42 -5.82 1.22
C LYS A 101 -12.07 -6.72 0.18
N SER A 102 -11.63 -7.97 0.07
CA SER A 102 -12.27 -8.96 -0.82
C SER A 102 -13.73 -9.25 -0.42
N LYS A 103 -14.03 -9.27 0.88
CA LYS A 103 -15.39 -9.53 1.39
C LYS A 103 -16.38 -8.38 1.18
N GLN A 104 -15.89 -7.15 0.96
CA GLN A 104 -16.73 -5.96 0.75
C GLN A 104 -17.23 -5.82 -0.72
N LYS A 105 -16.86 -6.75 -1.60
CA LYS A 105 -17.21 -6.73 -3.03
C LYS A 105 -18.09 -7.92 -3.48
N GLY A 106 -18.62 -8.71 -2.54
CA GLY A 106 -19.65 -9.71 -2.78
C GLY A 106 -20.97 -9.26 -2.17
#